data_AF-A0A835J8M8-F1
#
_entry.id   AF-A0A835J8M8-F1
#
_cell.length_a   1.000
_cell.length_b   1.000
_cell.length_c   1.000
_cell.angle_alpha   90.00
_cell.angle_beta   90.00
_cell.angle_gamma   90.00
#
_symmetry.space_group_name_H-M   'P 1'
#
loop_
_entity.id
_entity.type
_entity.pdbx_description
1 polymer ?
#
loop_
_entity_poly.entity_id
_entity_poly.type
_entity_poly.pdbx_seq_one_letter_code
_entity_poly.pdbx_strand_id
1 'polypeptide(L)'
;MQDKMESELKPELKEKVSSIFQDFLIRVTKLEELAGIGSRLLNGYQQALEFLQRPPIDGTSQLIKNIIKANETRRVKSYIEAGCINVHDSIQNTNKSKTLLNELENLLEDSSGAVQTAIGCLPPLMNEDCGDQCYQQITTDQSSLDLGELEMTNYAVLMGIIYSMVKQDYVMQERIVHSLNLKSLSGELESYCVMWSLRPFIADEVMHHAWKLIP
;
A
#
# COMPACT_ATOMS: atom_id res chain seq x y z
N MET A 1 8.36 -45.42 23.51
CA MET A 1 9.28 -44.25 23.50
C MET A 1 9.07 -43.38 22.28
N GLN A 2 8.63 -43.94 21.14
CA GLN A 2 8.24 -43.19 19.93
C GLN A 2 7.00 -42.28 20.15
N ASP A 3 5.95 -42.79 20.81
CA ASP A 3 4.68 -42.04 20.99
C ASP A 3 4.75 -40.85 21.95
N LYS A 4 5.79 -40.76 22.79
CA LYS A 4 5.98 -39.63 23.71
C LYS A 4 6.64 -38.43 23.03
N MET A 5 7.49 -38.67 22.02
CA MET A 5 8.13 -37.63 21.21
C MET A 5 7.13 -36.97 20.24
N GLU A 6 6.25 -37.76 19.58
CA GLU A 6 5.20 -37.20 18.70
C GLU A 6 4.15 -36.37 19.43
N SER A 7 3.91 -36.66 20.72
CA SER A 7 2.97 -35.93 21.57
C SER A 7 3.48 -34.55 22.00
N GLU A 8 4.79 -34.37 22.17
CA GLU A 8 5.42 -33.11 22.61
C GLU A 8 5.79 -32.20 21.43
N LEU A 9 6.03 -32.76 20.23
CA LEU A 9 6.36 -31.98 19.02
C LEU A 9 5.19 -31.12 18.50
N LYS A 10 3.94 -31.60 18.61
CA LYS A 10 2.75 -30.89 18.12
C LYS A 10 2.48 -29.53 18.80
N PRO A 11 2.55 -29.39 20.13
CA PRO A 11 2.34 -28.09 20.79
C PRO A 11 3.48 -27.09 20.50
N GLU A 12 4.74 -27.52 20.47
CA GLU A 12 5.88 -26.64 20.15
C GLU A 12 5.82 -26.11 18.70
N LEU A 13 5.45 -26.96 17.74
CA LEU A 13 5.22 -26.56 16.35
C LEU A 13 4.06 -25.56 16.25
N LYS A 14 2.98 -25.77 17.01
CA LYS A 14 1.82 -24.86 17.03
C LYS A 14 2.17 -23.49 17.60
N GLU A 15 2.94 -23.45 18.69
CA GLU A 15 3.42 -22.20 19.29
C GLU A 15 4.34 -21.45 18.32
N LYS A 16 5.24 -22.17 17.64
CA LYS A 16 6.13 -21.59 16.62
C LYS A 16 5.37 -21.00 15.43
N VAL A 17 4.40 -21.72 14.87
CA VAL A 17 3.57 -21.23 13.75
C VAL A 17 2.72 -20.03 14.18
N SER A 18 2.17 -20.07 15.40
CA SER A 18 1.43 -18.93 15.97
C SER A 18 2.31 -17.70 16.14
N SER A 19 3.55 -17.85 16.61
CA SER A 19 4.50 -16.74 16.72
C SER A 19 4.84 -16.14 15.35
N ILE A 20 5.08 -17.00 14.35
CA ILE A 20 5.35 -16.54 12.97
C ILE A 20 4.13 -15.79 12.40
N PHE A 21 2.92 -16.27 12.67
CA PHE A 21 1.69 -15.62 12.23
C PHE A 21 1.52 -14.23 12.86
N GLN A 22 1.77 -14.09 14.16
CA GLN A 22 1.73 -12.81 14.86
C GLN A 22 2.78 -11.83 14.30
N ASP A 23 4.02 -12.30 14.13
CA ASP A 23 5.09 -11.48 13.55
C ASP A 23 4.76 -11.02 12.13
N PHE A 24 4.14 -11.89 11.33
CA PHE A 24 3.64 -11.55 10.00
C PHE A 24 2.56 -10.48 10.06
N LEU A 25 1.55 -10.61 10.92
CA LEU A 25 0.49 -9.61 11.04
C LEU A 25 1.02 -8.26 11.52
N ILE A 26 2.02 -8.22 12.41
CA ILE A 26 2.71 -6.98 12.81
C ILE A 26 3.36 -6.31 11.60
N ARG A 27 3.99 -7.08 10.70
CA ARG A 27 4.58 -6.54 9.45
C ARG A 27 3.50 -6.02 8.50
N VAL A 28 2.38 -6.73 8.40
CA VAL A 28 1.23 -6.26 7.62
C VAL A 28 0.70 -4.94 8.17
N THR A 29 0.55 -4.76 9.50
CA THR A 29 0.16 -3.47 10.08
C THR A 29 1.10 -2.34 9.67
N LYS A 30 2.42 -2.57 9.68
CA LYS A 30 3.39 -1.56 9.23
C LYS A 30 3.21 -1.20 7.76
N LEU A 31 2.89 -2.18 6.90
CA LEU A 31 2.55 -1.92 5.50
C LEU A 31 1.29 -1.06 5.38
N GLU A 32 0.27 -1.29 6.19
CA GLU A 32 -0.96 -0.48 6.21
C GLU A 32 -0.71 0.95 6.68
N GLU A 33 0.12 1.13 7.71
CA GLU A 33 0.52 2.45 8.19
C GLU A 33 1.27 3.24 7.09
N LEU A 34 2.21 2.60 6.40
CA LEU A 34 2.94 3.19 5.28
C LEU A 34 2.02 3.52 4.10
N ALA A 35 1.06 2.64 3.77
CA ALA A 35 0.05 2.90 2.75
C ALA A 35 -0.79 4.15 3.11
N GLY A 36 -1.16 4.31 4.39
CA GLY A 36 -1.84 5.50 4.89
C GLY A 36 -0.99 6.78 4.85
N ILE A 37 0.32 6.68 5.10
CA ILE A 37 1.27 7.78 4.88
C ILE A 37 1.33 8.14 3.38
N GLY A 38 1.42 7.14 2.51
CA GLY A 38 1.42 7.29 1.06
C GLY A 38 0.19 8.03 0.54
N SER A 39 -1.01 7.64 1.00
CA SER A 39 -2.26 8.33 0.65
C SER A 39 -2.21 9.82 1.02
N ARG A 40 -1.75 10.17 2.23
CA ARG A 40 -1.62 11.57 2.65
C ARG A 40 -0.64 12.36 1.80
N LEU A 41 0.50 11.76 1.43
CA LEU A 41 1.48 12.39 0.56
C LEU A 41 0.95 12.58 -0.86
N LEU A 42 0.22 11.60 -1.39
CA LEU A 42 -0.38 11.67 -2.72
C LEU A 42 -1.45 12.77 -2.79
N ASN A 43 -2.31 12.87 -1.78
CA ASN A 43 -3.27 13.97 -1.64
C ASN A 43 -2.55 15.33 -1.54
N GLY A 44 -1.45 15.40 -0.78
CA GLY A 44 -0.61 16.62 -0.73
C GLY A 44 0.05 16.96 -2.07
N TYR A 45 0.48 15.95 -2.82
CA TYR A 45 1.01 16.11 -4.18
C TYR A 45 -0.07 16.68 -5.11
N GLN A 46 -1.30 16.16 -5.05
CA GLN A 46 -2.44 16.70 -5.80
C GLN A 46 -2.69 18.18 -5.49
N GLN A 47 -2.85 18.52 -4.21
CA GLN A 47 -3.11 19.91 -3.80
C GLN A 47 -1.99 20.86 -4.22
N ALA A 48 -0.73 20.44 -4.06
CA ALA A 48 0.42 21.21 -4.48
C ALA A 48 0.45 21.38 -6.01
N LEU A 49 0.13 20.32 -6.76
CA LEU A 49 0.13 20.37 -8.20
C LEU A 49 -0.98 21.27 -8.76
N GLU A 50 -2.19 21.21 -8.18
CA GLU A 50 -3.29 22.12 -8.52
C GLU A 50 -2.93 23.59 -8.27
N PHE A 51 -2.17 23.86 -7.21
CA PHE A 51 -1.64 25.20 -6.95
C PHE A 51 -0.60 25.62 -8.00
N LEU A 52 0.31 24.72 -8.39
CA LEU A 52 1.37 24.97 -9.37
C LEU A 52 0.86 25.06 -10.81
N GLN A 53 -0.20 24.34 -11.16
CA GLN A 53 -0.83 24.34 -12.48
C GLN A 53 -1.87 25.47 -12.66
N ARG A 54 -1.94 26.42 -11.72
CA ARG A 54 -2.89 27.53 -11.80
C ARG A 54 -2.69 28.31 -13.11
N PRO A 55 -3.77 28.68 -13.83
CA PRO A 55 -3.67 29.53 -15.01
C PRO A 55 -3.00 30.87 -14.67
N PRO A 56 -2.15 31.40 -15.57
CA PRO A 56 -1.50 32.68 -15.38
C PRO A 56 -2.55 33.79 -15.22
N ILE A 57 -2.20 34.82 -14.45
CA ILE A 57 -3.06 36.00 -14.30
C ILE A 57 -3.25 36.63 -15.69
N ASP A 58 -4.51 36.86 -16.06
CA ASP A 58 -4.86 37.48 -17.35
C ASP A 58 -4.38 38.93 -17.41
N GLY A 59 -3.22 39.14 -18.03
CA GLY A 59 -2.62 40.44 -18.27
C GLY A 59 -3.29 41.25 -19.38
N THR A 60 -4.30 40.72 -20.08
CA THR A 60 -5.01 41.48 -21.13
C THR A 60 -5.99 42.48 -20.55
N SER A 61 -6.54 42.20 -19.36
CA SER A 61 -7.44 43.09 -18.64
C SER A 61 -6.75 44.37 -18.16
N GLN A 62 -7.26 45.52 -18.60
CA GLN A 62 -6.75 46.83 -18.19
C GLN A 62 -6.92 47.07 -16.69
N LEU A 63 -8.00 46.55 -16.09
CA LEU A 63 -8.23 46.59 -14.65
C LEU A 63 -7.14 45.82 -13.90
N ILE A 64 -6.84 44.58 -14.32
CA ILE A 64 -5.83 43.74 -13.68
C ILE A 64 -4.44 44.38 -13.78
N LYS A 65 -4.08 44.90 -14.96
CA LYS A 65 -2.83 45.66 -15.16
C LYS A 65 -2.70 46.84 -14.18
N ASN A 66 -3.76 47.62 -14.03
CA ASN A 66 -3.76 48.77 -13.12
C ASN A 66 -3.63 48.35 -11.66
N ILE A 67 -4.29 47.25 -11.25
CA ILE A 67 -4.19 46.70 -9.89
C ILE A 67 -2.77 46.20 -9.59
N ILE A 68 -2.16 45.45 -10.51
CA ILE A 68 -0.78 44.95 -10.35
C ILE A 68 0.19 46.12 -10.23
N LYS A 69 0.07 47.11 -11.12
CA LYS A 69 0.92 48.31 -11.13
C LYS A 69 0.77 49.14 -9.85
N ALA A 70 -0.45 49.25 -9.32
CA ALA A 70 -0.70 49.96 -8.06
C ALA A 70 -0.17 49.19 -6.82
N ASN A 71 0.09 47.89 -6.93
CA ASN A 71 0.45 47.01 -5.82
C ASN A 71 1.76 46.22 -6.10
N GLU A 72 2.76 46.86 -6.72
CA GLU A 72 4.07 46.28 -7.08
C GLU A 72 5.00 45.91 -5.89
N THR A 73 4.43 45.30 -4.86
CA THR A 73 5.17 44.75 -3.74
C THR A 73 5.98 43.52 -4.18
N ARG A 74 7.06 43.22 -3.45
CA ARG A 74 7.83 41.97 -3.63
C ARG A 74 6.92 40.74 -3.60
N ARG A 75 5.92 40.73 -2.70
CA ARG A 75 4.92 39.66 -2.57
C ARG A 75 4.10 39.44 -3.85
N VAL A 76 3.59 40.52 -4.46
CA VAL A 76 2.77 40.43 -5.69
C VAL A 76 3.62 39.99 -6.88
N LYS A 77 4.87 40.45 -6.97
CA LYS A 77 5.82 40.00 -8.01
C LYS A 77 6.13 38.51 -7.88
N SER A 78 6.47 38.04 -6.68
CA SER A 78 6.69 36.60 -6.42
C SER A 78 5.45 35.75 -6.67
N TYR A 79 4.24 36.26 -6.42
CA TYR A 79 2.98 35.55 -6.72
C TYR A 79 2.72 35.40 -8.22
N ILE A 80 3.02 36.43 -9.00
CA ILE A 80 2.91 36.41 -10.47
C ILE A 80 3.98 35.47 -11.06
N GLU A 81 5.21 35.54 -10.54
CA GLU A 81 6.33 34.67 -10.94
C GLU A 81 6.11 33.21 -10.56
N ALA A 82 5.46 32.93 -9.43
CA ALA A 82 5.08 31.59 -9.01
C ALA A 82 4.03 30.92 -9.92
N GLY A 83 3.42 31.67 -10.85
CA GLY A 83 2.59 31.17 -11.95
C GLY A 83 3.36 30.38 -13.01
N CYS A 84 4.43 29.68 -12.63
CA CYS A 84 5.23 28.83 -13.48
C CYS A 84 5.89 27.75 -12.63
N ILE A 85 5.74 26.50 -13.05
CA ILE A 85 6.24 25.27 -12.40
C ILE A 85 7.66 25.48 -11.86
N ASN A 86 7.82 25.54 -10.54
CA ASN A 86 9.14 25.43 -9.93
C ASN A 86 9.52 23.95 -9.87
N VAL A 87 10.40 23.52 -10.78
CA VAL A 87 10.89 22.14 -10.89
C VAL A 87 11.45 21.63 -9.56
N HIS A 88 11.93 22.52 -8.69
CA HIS A 88 12.56 22.13 -7.43
C HIS A 88 11.59 21.52 -6.40
N ASP A 89 10.34 21.98 -6.32
CA ASP A 89 9.36 21.46 -5.33
C ASP A 89 8.83 20.07 -5.72
N SER A 90 8.82 19.77 -7.02
CA SER A 90 8.44 18.45 -7.54
C SER A 90 9.41 17.34 -7.17
N ILE A 91 10.72 17.61 -7.28
CA ILE A 91 11.78 16.62 -7.09
C ILE A 91 11.77 16.12 -5.64
N GLN A 92 11.52 17.02 -4.68
CA GLN A 92 11.47 16.63 -3.27
C GLN A 92 10.29 15.70 -2.96
N ASN A 93 9.12 15.91 -3.57
CA ASN A 93 7.94 15.08 -3.30
C ASN A 93 8.02 13.72 -4.01
N THR A 94 8.58 13.69 -5.23
CA THR A 94 8.90 12.44 -5.93
C THR A 94 9.92 11.60 -5.16
N ASN A 95 10.94 12.23 -4.56
CA ASN A 95 11.95 11.51 -3.77
C ASN A 95 11.36 10.88 -2.49
N LYS A 96 10.44 11.58 -1.80
CA LYS A 96 9.72 11.02 -0.63
C LYS A 96 8.88 9.80 -0.99
N SER A 97 8.19 9.86 -2.14
CA SER A 97 7.38 8.74 -2.63
C SER A 97 8.23 7.51 -2.96
N LYS A 98 9.42 7.72 -3.55
CA LYS A 98 10.39 6.64 -3.82
C LYS A 98 10.95 6.01 -2.55
N THR A 99 11.25 6.80 -1.52
CA THR A 99 11.70 6.26 -0.23
C THR A 99 10.65 5.35 0.38
N LEU A 100 9.37 5.75 0.34
CA LEU A 100 8.27 4.91 0.83
C LEU A 100 8.10 3.62 0.03
N LEU A 101 8.26 3.65 -1.30
CA LEU A 101 8.22 2.43 -2.11
C LEU A 101 9.30 1.45 -1.71
N ASN A 102 10.52 1.91 -1.47
CA ASN A 102 11.62 1.05 -1.03
C ASN A 102 11.33 0.44 0.35
N GLU A 103 10.73 1.21 1.27
CA GLU A 103 10.33 0.69 2.59
C GLU A 103 9.22 -0.35 2.50
N LEU A 104 8.22 -0.14 1.63
CA LEU A 104 7.17 -1.12 1.34
C LEU A 104 7.74 -2.39 0.71
N GLU A 105 8.68 -2.26 -0.23
CA GLU A 105 9.34 -3.39 -0.90
C GLU A 105 10.10 -4.26 0.11
N ASN A 106 10.93 -3.64 0.96
CA ASN A 106 11.67 -4.35 2.01
C ASN A 106 10.74 -5.12 2.95
N LEU A 107 9.63 -4.50 3.37
CA LEU A 107 8.64 -5.17 4.23
C LEU A 107 7.90 -6.30 3.52
N LEU A 108 7.70 -6.18 2.21
CA LEU A 108 7.09 -7.24 1.39
C LEU A 108 8.04 -8.44 1.24
N GLU A 109 9.34 -8.20 1.05
CA GLU A 109 10.36 -9.25 1.03
C GLU A 109 10.44 -9.98 2.39
N ASP A 110 10.47 -9.22 3.48
CA ASP A 110 10.43 -9.77 4.84
C ASP A 110 9.18 -10.65 5.08
N SER A 111 8.02 -10.19 4.60
CA SER A 111 6.75 -10.92 4.73
C SER A 111 6.75 -12.21 3.90
N SER A 112 7.36 -12.18 2.70
CA SER A 112 7.59 -13.37 1.88
C SER A 112 8.46 -14.41 2.61
N GLY A 113 9.53 -13.95 3.28
CA GLY A 113 10.37 -14.81 4.11
C GLY A 113 9.60 -15.47 5.26
N ALA A 114 8.69 -14.74 5.91
CA ALA A 114 7.83 -15.28 6.97
C ALA A 114 6.86 -16.36 6.45
N VAL A 115 6.24 -16.14 5.29
CA VAL A 115 5.37 -17.13 4.62
C VAL A 115 6.15 -18.40 4.28
N GLN A 116 7.33 -18.26 3.67
CA GLN A 116 8.17 -19.42 3.32
C GLN A 116 8.65 -20.18 4.56
N THR A 117 8.97 -19.47 5.64
CA THR A 117 9.35 -20.09 6.93
C THR A 117 8.19 -20.86 7.55
N ALA A 118 6.96 -20.32 7.49
CA ALA A 118 5.76 -21.01 7.94
C ALA A 118 5.49 -22.29 7.12
N ILE A 119 5.61 -22.21 5.80
CA ILE A 119 5.49 -23.37 4.89
C ILE A 119 6.55 -24.43 5.23
N GLY A 120 7.81 -24.03 5.45
CA GLY A 120 8.89 -24.93 5.84
C GLY A 120 8.75 -25.58 7.22
N CYS A 121 7.84 -25.07 8.07
CA CYS A 121 7.50 -25.68 9.36
C CYS A 121 6.40 -26.76 9.23
N LEU A 122 5.75 -26.90 8.07
CA LEU A 122 4.77 -27.95 7.83
C LEU A 122 5.46 -29.30 7.53
N PRO A 123 4.91 -30.45 7.97
CA PRO A 123 5.35 -31.76 7.50
C PRO A 123 5.28 -31.85 5.97
N PRO A 124 6.08 -32.69 5.29
CA PRO A 124 6.08 -32.79 3.83
C PRO A 124 4.76 -33.39 3.31
N LEU A 125 3.77 -32.53 3.16
CA LEU A 125 2.52 -32.72 2.45
C LEU A 125 2.28 -31.37 1.75
N MET A 126 2.16 -31.40 0.43
CA MET A 126 2.12 -30.26 -0.50
C MET A 126 3.49 -29.89 -1.10
N ASN A 127 4.07 -30.85 -1.80
CA ASN A 127 5.03 -30.60 -2.87
C ASN A 127 4.24 -30.57 -4.19
N GLU A 128 3.31 -29.62 -4.35
CA GLU A 128 2.65 -29.38 -5.63
C GLU A 128 2.15 -27.94 -5.72
N ASP A 129 2.91 -27.16 -6.47
CA ASP A 129 2.54 -25.96 -7.23
C ASP A 129 1.24 -25.23 -6.83
N CYS A 130 1.23 -24.64 -5.64
CA CYS A 130 0.13 -23.78 -5.15
C CYS A 130 0.43 -22.29 -5.38
N GLY A 131 1.14 -21.96 -6.47
CA GLY A 131 1.42 -20.58 -6.86
C GLY A 131 0.29 -19.97 -7.70
N ASP A 132 -0.26 -20.75 -8.63
CA ASP A 132 -1.15 -20.25 -9.68
C ASP A 132 -2.66 -20.47 -9.40
N GLN A 133 -3.04 -21.43 -8.57
CA GLN A 133 -4.46 -21.75 -8.32
C GLN A 133 -5.20 -20.77 -7.39
N CYS A 134 -4.50 -20.03 -6.53
CA CYS A 134 -5.12 -19.09 -5.60
C CYS A 134 -5.80 -17.89 -6.32
N TYR A 135 -5.34 -17.56 -7.53
CA TYR A 135 -5.81 -16.41 -8.31
C TYR A 135 -7.24 -16.55 -8.87
N GLN A 136 -7.73 -17.77 -9.12
CA GLN A 136 -9.05 -17.96 -9.75
C GLN A 136 -10.21 -17.93 -8.74
N GLN A 137 -9.97 -18.21 -7.47
CA GLN A 137 -11.03 -18.24 -6.45
C GLN A 137 -11.38 -16.87 -5.88
N ILE A 138 -10.49 -15.88 -5.97
CA ILE A 138 -10.69 -14.56 -5.34
C ILE A 138 -11.46 -13.58 -6.25
N THR A 139 -11.52 -13.85 -7.56
CA THR A 139 -12.13 -12.94 -8.56
C THR A 139 -13.59 -13.27 -8.93
N THR A 140 -14.16 -14.32 -8.35
CA THR A 140 -15.57 -14.66 -8.56
C THR A 140 -16.38 -14.21 -7.35
N ASP A 141 -17.39 -13.37 -7.56
CA ASP A 141 -18.37 -12.84 -6.58
C ASP A 141 -19.22 -13.91 -5.84
N GLN A 142 -18.71 -15.13 -5.71
CA GLN A 142 -19.35 -16.23 -4.99
C GLN A 142 -18.27 -17.05 -4.30
N SER A 143 -17.99 -16.75 -3.05
CA SER A 143 -17.66 -17.73 -2.00
C SER A 143 -17.54 -16.99 -0.68
N SER A 144 -18.60 -17.01 0.12
CA SER A 144 -18.43 -16.94 1.57
C SER A 144 -17.52 -18.11 1.95
N LEU A 145 -16.21 -17.86 2.11
CA LEU A 145 -15.31 -18.85 2.68
C LEU A 145 -15.84 -19.11 4.09
N ASP A 146 -16.45 -20.28 4.28
CA ASP A 146 -16.94 -20.74 5.58
C ASP A 146 -15.71 -21.03 6.45
N LEU A 147 -15.26 -19.98 7.13
CA LEU A 147 -14.02 -19.92 7.90
C LEU A 147 -14.28 -20.48 9.31
N GLY A 148 -14.97 -21.62 9.37
CA GLY A 148 -15.37 -22.34 10.56
C GLY A 148 -14.33 -23.38 10.95
N GLU A 149 -13.69 -23.15 12.10
CA GLU A 149 -12.72 -24.01 12.81
C GLU A 149 -11.40 -24.32 12.10
N LEU A 150 -10.31 -23.77 12.66
CA LEU A 150 -9.08 -23.54 11.93
C LEU A 150 -7.84 -24.20 12.58
N GLU A 151 -7.39 -25.35 12.04
CA GLU A 151 -6.09 -26.04 12.34
C GLU A 151 -4.84 -25.29 11.81
N MET A 152 -3.62 -25.69 12.22
CA MET A 152 -2.33 -25.06 11.85
C MET A 152 -2.11 -24.83 10.34
N THR A 153 -2.62 -25.74 9.49
CA THR A 153 -2.55 -25.66 8.03
C THR A 153 -3.16 -24.37 7.48
N ASN A 154 -4.06 -23.78 8.24
CA ASN A 154 -4.79 -22.61 7.83
C ASN A 154 -4.12 -21.28 8.18
N TYR A 155 -3.20 -21.24 9.15
CA TYR A 155 -2.39 -20.02 9.37
C TYR A 155 -1.52 -19.75 8.15
N ALA A 156 -0.88 -20.80 7.61
CA ALA A 156 -0.06 -20.68 6.41
C ALA A 156 -0.91 -20.27 5.18
N VAL A 157 -2.09 -20.88 4.99
CA VAL A 157 -3.02 -20.50 3.91
C VAL A 157 -3.48 -19.05 4.06
N LEU A 158 -3.89 -18.63 5.26
CA LEU A 158 -4.34 -17.27 5.52
C LEU A 158 -3.21 -16.24 5.33
N MET A 159 -1.99 -16.55 5.77
CA MET A 159 -0.82 -15.72 5.48
C MET A 159 -0.56 -15.60 3.98
N GLY A 160 -0.69 -16.69 3.22
CA GLY A 160 -0.54 -16.69 1.77
C GLY A 160 -1.58 -15.80 1.08
N ILE A 161 -2.85 -15.91 1.49
CA ILE A 161 -3.94 -15.06 1.00
C ILE A 161 -3.63 -13.59 1.30
N ILE A 162 -3.35 -13.23 2.56
CA ILE A 162 -3.05 -11.85 2.97
C ILE A 162 -1.83 -11.31 2.22
N TYR A 163 -0.76 -12.11 2.09
CA TYR A 163 0.42 -11.72 1.33
C TYR A 163 0.08 -11.41 -0.13
N SER A 164 -0.74 -12.23 -0.78
CA SER A 164 -1.16 -12.00 -2.16
C SER A 164 -1.96 -10.69 -2.32
N MET A 165 -2.86 -10.41 -1.39
CA MET A 165 -3.65 -9.16 -1.35
C MET A 165 -2.75 -7.94 -1.20
N VAL A 166 -1.87 -7.97 -0.19
CA VAL A 166 -0.94 -6.88 0.11
C VAL A 166 0.06 -6.66 -1.03
N LYS A 167 0.52 -7.73 -1.68
CA LYS A 167 1.40 -7.63 -2.85
C LYS A 167 0.72 -6.92 -4.02
N GLN A 168 -0.55 -7.22 -4.30
CA GLN A 168 -1.27 -6.55 -5.38
C GLN A 168 -1.52 -5.08 -5.06
N ASP A 169 -1.87 -4.77 -3.81
CA ASP A 169 -2.01 -3.38 -3.33
C ASP A 169 -0.70 -2.60 -3.49
N TYR A 170 0.44 -3.21 -3.14
CA TYR A 170 1.77 -2.63 -3.38
C TYR A 170 2.05 -2.38 -4.87
N VAL A 171 1.78 -3.36 -5.75
CA VAL A 171 2.00 -3.19 -7.21
C VAL A 171 1.16 -2.06 -7.78
N MET A 172 -0.07 -1.88 -7.30
CA MET A 172 -0.90 -0.74 -7.68
C MET A 172 -0.28 0.59 -7.21
N GLN A 173 0.13 0.65 -5.94
CA GLN A 173 0.77 1.83 -5.34
C GLN A 173 2.06 2.22 -6.09
N GLU A 174 2.89 1.23 -6.42
CA GLU A 174 4.09 1.42 -7.24
C GLU A 174 3.75 2.05 -8.60
N ARG A 175 2.76 1.50 -9.32
CA ARG A 175 2.33 2.04 -10.63
C ARG A 175 1.83 3.47 -10.53
N ILE A 176 1.06 3.80 -9.48
CA ILE A 176 0.59 5.16 -9.24
C ILE A 176 1.78 6.10 -9.07
N VAL A 177 2.73 5.77 -8.19
CA VAL A 177 3.92 6.60 -7.94
C VAL A 177 4.74 6.81 -9.21
N HIS A 178 4.93 5.76 -10.03
CA HIS A 178 5.65 5.87 -11.30
C HIS A 178 4.91 6.72 -12.35
N SER A 179 3.59 6.83 -12.25
CA SER A 179 2.76 7.62 -13.16
C SER A 179 2.67 9.10 -12.77
N LEU A 180 3.13 9.48 -11.56
CA LEU A 180 3.08 10.86 -11.10
C LEU A 180 3.91 11.78 -11.99
N ASN A 181 3.24 12.77 -12.59
CA ASN A 181 3.85 13.75 -13.47
C ASN A 181 3.35 15.17 -13.13
N LEU A 182 4.20 16.18 -13.30
CA LEU A 182 3.82 17.58 -13.14
C LEU A 182 2.83 18.07 -14.20
N LYS A 183 2.61 17.28 -15.26
CA LYS A 183 1.61 17.52 -16.28
C LYS A 183 0.38 16.61 -16.13
N SER A 184 0.33 15.77 -15.10
CA SER A 184 -0.85 14.95 -14.81
C SER A 184 -2.06 15.85 -14.67
N LEU A 185 -3.17 15.41 -15.26
CA LEU A 185 -4.43 16.13 -15.19
C LEU A 185 -5.03 15.97 -13.79
N SER A 186 -5.68 17.00 -13.25
CA SER A 186 -6.29 16.95 -11.91
C SER A 186 -7.24 15.75 -11.73
N GLY A 187 -8.08 15.43 -12.73
CA GLY A 187 -8.98 14.27 -12.66
C GLY A 187 -8.28 12.90 -12.70
N GLU A 188 -7.12 12.80 -13.36
CA GLU A 188 -6.31 11.58 -13.33
C GLU A 188 -5.69 11.39 -11.94
N LEU A 189 -5.17 12.47 -11.36
CA LEU A 189 -4.54 12.46 -10.05
C LEU A 189 -5.55 12.22 -8.92
N GLU A 190 -6.77 12.78 -9.04
CA GLU A 190 -7.89 12.45 -8.16
C GLU A 190 -8.23 10.96 -8.21
N SER A 191 -8.23 10.35 -9.41
CA SER A 191 -8.45 8.92 -9.57
C SER A 191 -7.38 8.10 -8.85
N TYR A 192 -6.11 8.52 -8.92
CA TYR A 192 -5.01 7.88 -8.17
C TYR A 192 -5.22 8.00 -6.65
N CYS A 193 -5.60 9.16 -6.13
CA CYS A 193 -5.91 9.37 -4.71
C CYS A 193 -7.05 8.47 -4.23
N VAL A 194 -8.11 8.33 -5.04
CA VAL A 194 -9.26 7.46 -4.75
C VAL A 194 -8.84 6.01 -4.75
N MET A 195 -8.14 5.53 -5.79
CA MET A 195 -7.67 4.13 -5.87
C MET A 195 -6.75 3.77 -4.71
N TRP A 196 -5.82 4.66 -4.35
CA TRP A 196 -4.91 4.45 -3.21
C TRP A 196 -5.67 4.37 -1.88
N SER A 197 -6.69 5.21 -1.69
CA SER A 197 -7.48 5.23 -0.46
C SER A 197 -8.44 4.05 -0.34
N LEU A 198 -9.02 3.61 -1.47
CA LEU A 198 -9.98 2.50 -1.49
C LEU A 198 -9.33 1.12 -1.31
N ARG A 199 -8.04 0.98 -1.66
CA ARG A 199 -7.28 -0.29 -1.56
C ARG A 199 -8.05 -1.49 -2.10
N PRO A 200 -8.43 -1.50 -3.39
CA PRO A 200 -9.38 -2.46 -3.96
C PRO A 200 -8.95 -3.93 -3.89
N PHE A 201 -7.66 -4.20 -3.64
CA PHE A 201 -7.11 -5.56 -3.50
C PHE A 201 -7.16 -6.08 -2.06
N ILE A 202 -7.57 -5.24 -1.10
CA ILE A 202 -7.62 -5.59 0.32
C ILE A 202 -9.08 -5.88 0.71
N ALA A 203 -9.34 -7.16 1.00
CA ALA A 203 -10.55 -7.64 1.64
C ALA A 203 -10.49 -7.44 3.16
N ASP A 204 -11.23 -6.46 3.68
CA ASP A 204 -11.27 -6.12 5.11
C ASP A 204 -11.75 -7.30 5.97
N GLU A 205 -12.63 -8.15 5.45
CA GLU A 205 -13.13 -9.33 6.16
C GLU A 205 -12.03 -10.35 6.45
N VAL A 206 -11.10 -10.56 5.51
CA VAL A 206 -9.96 -11.49 5.66
C VAL A 206 -9.00 -10.94 6.70
N MET A 207 -8.70 -9.65 6.62
CA MET A 207 -7.86 -8.95 7.60
C MET A 207 -8.46 -9.01 9.00
N HIS A 208 -9.75 -8.68 9.14
CA HIS A 208 -10.45 -8.70 10.42
C HIS A 208 -10.51 -10.11 11.01
N HIS A 209 -10.71 -11.14 10.18
CA HIS A 209 -10.64 -12.52 10.65
C HIS A 209 -9.25 -12.88 11.16
N ALA A 210 -8.19 -12.52 10.42
CA ALA A 210 -6.81 -12.81 10.83
C ALA A 210 -6.47 -12.23 12.20
N TRP A 211 -6.92 -11.00 12.48
CA TRP A 211 -6.74 -10.36 13.78
C TRP A 211 -7.48 -11.05 14.93
N LYS A 212 -8.63 -11.69 14.68
CA LYS A 212 -9.36 -12.47 15.69
C LYS A 212 -8.64 -13.75 16.11
N LEU A 213 -7.71 -14.23 15.29
CA LEU A 213 -6.94 -15.44 15.59
C LEU A 213 -5.72 -15.17 16.48
N ILE A 214 -5.43 -13.89 16.78
CA ILE A 214 -4.44 -13.51 17.78
C ILE A 214 -5.10 -13.53 19.18
N PRO A 215 -4.52 -14.22 20.18
CA PRO A 215 -5.01 -14.24 21.56
C PRO A 215 -5.02 -12.87 22.25
#